data_AF-A0A815GVZ4-F1
#
_entry.id   AF-A0A815GVZ4-F1
#
_cell.length_a   1.000
_cell.length_b   1.000
_cell.length_c   1.000
_cell.angle_alpha   90.00
_cell.angle_beta   90.00
_cell.angle_gamma   90.00
#
_symmetry.space_group_name_H-M   'P 1'
#
loop_
_entity.id
_entity.type
_entity.pdbx_description
1 polymer ?
#
loop_
_entity_poly.entity_id
_entity_poly.type
_entity_poly.pdbx_seq_one_letter_code
_entity_poly.pdbx_strand_id
1 'polypeptide(L)'
;MPAYFTHFLQSNTQEIFADSLSNSQNEEVRHWKQGDNKGELVVGGNGKGNQSNQLTCPASLSFDNEENRYVVDNGNDGIQKYEKFSN
;
A
#
# COMPACT_ATOMS: atom_id res chain seq x y z
N MET A 1 11.13 -14.72 2.63
CA MET A 1 9.78 -15.15 3.05
C MET A 1 8.78 -14.56 2.06
N PRO A 2 7.71 -15.27 1.67
CA PRO A 2 6.67 -14.70 0.83
C PRO A 2 6.02 -13.50 1.53
N ALA A 3 5.68 -12.44 0.79
CA ALA A 3 4.88 -11.35 1.32
C ALA A 3 3.44 -11.85 1.51
N TYR A 4 2.96 -11.80 2.75
CA TYR A 4 1.55 -12.05 3.05
C TYR A 4 0.83 -10.71 3.09
N PHE A 5 -0.31 -10.62 2.42
CA PHE A 5 -1.16 -9.44 2.41
C PHE A 5 -2.33 -9.61 3.36
N THR A 6 -2.69 -8.56 4.10
CA THR A 6 -3.69 -8.65 5.18
C THR A 6 -5.00 -7.97 4.89
N HIS A 7 -5.00 -6.83 4.21
CA HIS A 7 -6.23 -6.17 3.82
C HIS A 7 -6.26 -6.01 2.30
N PHE A 8 -7.46 -6.15 1.76
CA PHE A 8 -7.72 -5.96 0.35
C PHE A 8 -8.76 -4.85 0.23
N LEU A 9 -8.48 -3.87 -0.62
CA LEU A 9 -9.42 -2.81 -0.92
C LEU A 9 -9.53 -2.67 -2.44
N GLN A 10 -10.77 -2.73 -2.94
CA GLN A 10 -11.05 -2.51 -4.34
C GLN A 10 -11.30 -1.01 -4.57
N SER A 11 -10.60 -0.45 -5.54
CA SER A 11 -10.79 0.92 -6.03
C SER A 11 -11.97 1.00 -7.02
N ASN A 12 -12.39 2.21 -7.37
CA ASN A 12 -13.48 2.43 -8.32
C ASN A 12 -13.06 2.09 -9.77
N THR A 13 -11.76 2.00 -10.05
CA THR A 13 -11.18 1.56 -11.34
C THR A 13 -11.09 0.04 -11.50
N GLN A 14 -11.64 -0.74 -10.57
CA GLN A 14 -11.51 -2.21 -10.52
C GLN A 14 -10.09 -2.73 -10.26
N GLU A 15 -9.20 -1.88 -9.74
CA GLU A 15 -7.91 -2.34 -9.23
C GLU A 15 -8.06 -2.79 -7.77
N ILE A 16 -7.42 -3.90 -7.42
CA ILE A 16 -7.33 -4.40 -6.04
C ILE A 16 -6.01 -3.92 -5.46
N PHE A 17 -6.04 -3.36 -4.27
CA PHE A 17 -4.85 -2.96 -3.52
C PHE A 17 -4.73 -3.81 -2.26
N ALA A 18 -3.50 -4.11 -1.87
CA ALA A 18 -3.23 -4.85 -0.64
C ALA A 18 -1.96 -4.37 0.07
N ASP A 19 -2.03 -4.27 1.39
CA ASP A 19 -0.91 -4.02 2.30
C ASP A 19 -0.29 -5.33 2.79
N SER A 20 1.04 -5.34 2.91
CA SER A 20 1.78 -6.46 3.50
C SER A 20 1.69 -6.46 5.01
N LEU A 21 1.80 -7.65 5.62
CA LEU A 21 1.94 -7.81 7.07
C LEU A 21 3.03 -6.90 7.67
N SER A 22 2.70 -6.30 8.82
CA SER A 22 3.54 -5.43 9.67
C SER A 22 4.84 -6.05 10.22
N ASN A 23 5.21 -7.24 9.76
CA ASN A 23 6.45 -7.94 10.09
C ASN A 23 7.26 -8.36 8.87
N SER A 24 6.81 -7.98 7.67
CA SER A 24 7.57 -8.23 6.45
C SER A 24 8.77 -7.28 6.39
N GLN A 25 9.90 -7.74 5.84
CA GLN A 25 11.06 -6.87 5.63
C GLN A 25 10.80 -5.78 4.58
N ASN A 26 9.77 -5.96 3.76
CA ASN A 26 9.48 -5.06 2.65
C ASN A 26 8.49 -3.96 3.03
N GLU A 27 7.52 -4.21 3.94
CA GLU A 27 6.41 -3.30 4.28
C GLU A 27 5.91 -2.52 3.06
N GLU A 28 5.06 -3.15 2.26
CA GLU A 28 4.67 -2.68 0.93
C GLU A 28 3.16 -2.64 0.73
N VAL A 29 2.72 -1.69 -0.09
CA VAL A 29 1.38 -1.68 -0.69
C VAL A 29 1.55 -1.99 -2.16
N ARG A 30 0.78 -2.97 -2.64
CA ARG A 30 0.74 -3.34 -4.06
C ARG A 30 -0.66 -3.20 -4.62
N HIS A 31 -0.74 -3.10 -5.95
CA HIS A 31 -2.00 -3.15 -6.68
C HIS A 31 -1.95 -4.16 -7.83
N TRP A 32 -3.13 -4.64 -8.21
CA TRP A 32 -3.34 -5.59 -9.30
C TRP A 32 -4.50 -5.09 -10.17
N LYS A 33 -4.30 -5.08 -11.49
CA LYS A 33 -5.39 -4.91 -12.45
C LYS A 33 -6.02 -6.27 -12.74
N GLN A 34 -7.23 -6.24 -13.27
CA GLN A 34 -7.92 -7.46 -13.67
C GLN A 34 -7.08 -8.23 -14.69
N GLY A 35 -6.72 -9.48 -14.35
CA GLY A 35 -5.92 -10.36 -15.21
C GLY A 35 -4.43 -10.38 -14.87
N ASP A 36 -3.95 -9.49 -14.00
CA ASP A 36 -2.55 -9.51 -13.56
C ASP A 36 -2.27 -10.70 -12.65
N ASN A 37 -1.10 -11.33 -12.84
CA ASN A 37 -0.59 -12.38 -11.98
C ASN A 37 0.54 -11.91 -11.05
N LYS A 38 0.89 -10.62 -11.11
CA LYS A 38 1.92 -9.97 -10.29
C LYS A 38 1.44 -8.58 -9.91
N GLY A 39 1.66 -8.20 -8.65
CA GLY A 39 1.27 -6.89 -8.15
C GLY A 39 2.34 -5.84 -8.41
N GLU A 40 1.93 -4.67 -8.89
CA GLU A 40 2.78 -3.49 -9.05
C GLU A 40 2.98 -2.81 -7.68
N LEU A 41 4.22 -2.36 -7.41
CA LEU A 41 4.55 -1.70 -6.15
C LEU A 41 4.01 -0.26 -6.17
N VAL A 42 3.14 0.07 -5.21
CA VAL A 42 2.64 1.44 -5.01
C VAL A 42 3.59 2.23 -4.13
N VAL A 43 3.92 1.67 -2.97
CA VAL A 43 4.84 2.25 -1.99
C VAL A 43 5.41 1.16 -1.08
N GLY A 44 6.54 1.45 -0.45
CA GLY A 44 7.27 0.53 0.41
C GLY A 44 8.31 -0.25 -0.37
N GLY A 45 8.67 -1.43 0.11
CA GLY A 45 9.73 -2.26 -0.48
C GLY A 45 11.16 -1.75 -0.22
N ASN A 46 11.31 -0.64 0.51
CA ASN A 46 12.59 -0.02 0.84
C ASN A 46 13.00 -0.21 2.31
N GLY A 47 12.43 -1.22 2.96
CA GLY A 47 12.60 -1.46 4.39
C GLY A 47 11.75 -0.51 5.26
N LYS A 48 11.72 -0.84 6.55
CA LYS A 48 11.03 -0.03 7.57
C LYS A 48 11.72 1.32 7.75
N GLY A 49 10.93 2.37 7.91
CA GLY A 49 11.44 3.71 8.17
C GLY A 49 10.44 4.81 7.81
N ASN A 50 10.87 6.05 8.02
CA ASN A 50 9.99 7.23 8.04
C ASN A 50 10.13 8.09 6.77
N GLN A 51 10.81 7.56 5.74
CA GLN A 51 10.92 8.23 4.45
C GLN A 51 9.61 8.05 3.65
N SER A 52 9.37 8.93 2.67
CA SER A 52 8.14 8.91 1.85
C SER A 52 7.92 7.63 1.04
N ASN A 53 8.97 6.83 0.86
CA ASN A 53 8.97 5.55 0.16
C ASN A 53 9.12 4.34 1.10
N GLN A 54 8.99 4.54 2.41
CA GLN A 54 9.10 3.53 3.45
C GLN A 54 7.81 3.49 4.29
N LEU A 55 7.50 2.32 4.84
CA LEU A 55 6.37 2.07 5.72
C LEU A 55 6.85 1.36 6.98
N THR A 56 6.21 1.62 8.11
CA THR A 56 6.48 0.97 9.40
C THR A 56 5.17 0.45 9.99
N CYS A 57 4.86 -0.82 9.75
CA CYS A 57 3.62 -1.45 10.23
C CYS A 57 2.34 -0.81 9.64
N PRO A 58 2.15 -0.86 8.30
CA PRO A 58 0.89 -0.45 7.69
C PRO A 58 -0.25 -1.31 8.23
N ALA A 59 -1.34 -0.65 8.67
CA ALA A 59 -2.46 -1.33 9.32
C ALA A 59 -3.77 -1.24 8.53
N SER A 60 -3.89 -0.26 7.65
CA SER A 60 -5.10 -0.05 6.87
C SER A 60 -4.82 0.78 5.62
N LEU A 61 -5.66 0.59 4.61
CA LEU A 61 -5.67 1.31 3.35
C LEU A 61 -7.07 1.89 3.11
N SER A 62 -7.15 3.11 2.58
CA SER A 62 -8.39 3.73 2.14
C SER A 62 -8.20 4.65 0.93
N PHE A 63 -9.29 5.02 0.27
CA PHE A 63 -9.32 5.94 -0.87
C PHE A 63 -10.26 7.12 -0.60
N ASP A 64 -9.93 8.30 -1.13
CA ASP A 64 -10.91 9.38 -1.31
C ASP A 64 -11.58 9.33 -2.70
N ASN A 65 -12.48 10.27 -2.95
CA ASN A 65 -13.23 10.35 -4.21
C ASN A 65 -12.35 10.67 -5.43
N GLU A 66 -11.13 11.17 -5.22
CA GLU A 66 -10.13 11.44 -6.27
C GLU A 66 -9.18 10.23 -6.45
N GLU A 67 -9.44 9.14 -5.72
CA GLU A 67 -8.61 7.93 -5.64
C GLU A 67 -7.19 8.18 -5.12
N ASN A 68 -7.01 9.24 -4.32
CA ASN A 68 -5.81 9.34 -3.49
C ASN A 68 -5.85 8.22 -2.45
N ARG A 69 -4.68 7.63 -2.19
CA ARG A 69 -4.48 6.50 -1.28
C ARG A 69 -4.05 7.00 0.08
N TYR A 70 -4.67 6.48 1.12
CA TYR A 70 -4.32 6.76 2.51
C TYR A 70 -3.86 5.46 3.16
N VAL A 71 -2.62 5.43 3.62
CA VAL A 71 -2.04 4.30 4.36
C VAL A 71 -1.88 4.72 5.81
N VAL A 72 -2.50 3.97 6.71
CA VAL A 72 -2.29 4.14 8.16
C VAL A 72 -0.97 3.46 8.52
N ASP A 73 0.05 4.26 8.81
CA ASP A 73 1.42 3.83 9.05
C ASP A 73 1.74 3.95 10.55
N ASN A 74 1.29 2.95 11.31
CA ASN A 74 1.24 3.00 12.78
C ASN A 74 2.61 3.23 13.45
N GLY A 75 3.70 2.78 12.82
CA GLY A 75 5.05 2.93 13.36
C GLY A 75 5.71 4.27 13.01
N ASN A 76 5.09 5.08 12.15
CA ASN A 76 5.55 6.42 11.79
C ASN A 76 4.64 7.54 12.34
N ASP A 77 3.81 7.23 13.35
CA ASP A 77 2.92 8.17 14.04
C ASP A 77 1.98 8.97 13.11
N GLY A 78 1.52 8.38 12.00
CA GLY A 78 0.69 9.13 11.05
C GLY A 78 0.01 8.35 9.93
N ILE A 79 -0.68 9.12 9.08
CA ILE A 79 -1.32 8.66 7.84
C ILE A 79 -0.47 9.20 6.69
N GLN A 80 0.02 8.32 5.82
CA GLN A 80 0.68 8.74 4.57
C GLN A 80 -0.36 8.83 3.45
N LYS A 81 -0.38 9.96 2.74
CA LYS A 81 -1.22 10.17 1.55
C LYS A 81 -0.37 10.01 0.29
N TYR A 82 -0.86 9.22 -0.67
CA TYR A 82 -0.28 9.08 -2.00
C TYR A 82 -1.30 9.50 -3.04
N GLU A 83 -0.98 10.56 -3.79
CA GLU A 83 -1.85 11.05 -4.85
C GLU A 83 -2.00 10.02 -5.96
N LYS A 84 -3.18 9.93 -6.57
CA LYS A 84 -3.34 9.13 -7.78
C LYS A 84 -2.36 9.66 -8.84
N PHE A 85 -1.47 8.80 -9.34
CA PHE A 85 -0.64 9.17 -10.48
C PHE A 85 -1.59 9.49 -11.65
N SER A 86 -1.58 10.76 -12.05
CA SER A 86 -2.20 11.19 -13.30
C SER A 86 -1.20 10.85 -14.40
N ASN A 87 -1.62 10.05 -15.39
CA ASN A 87 -0.79 9.69 -16.54
C ASN A 87 -0.19 10.92 -17.24
#